data_AF-A0A0C3D2I4-F1
#
_entry.id   AF-A0A0C3D2I4-F1
#
_cell.length_a   1.000
_cell.length_b   1.000
_cell.length_c   1.000
_cell.angle_alpha   90.00
_cell.angle_beta   90.00
_cell.angle_gamma   90.00
#
_symmetry.space_group_name_H-M   'P 1'
#
loop_
_entity.id
_entity.type
_entity.pdbx_description
1 polymer ?
#
loop_
_entity_poly.entity_id
_entity_poly.type
_entity_poly.pdbx_seq_one_letter_code
_entity_poly.pdbx_strand_id
1 'polypeptide(L)'
;MVLEIVSRTRGNKFVALGFPYDGEIPDGVESKYIIGNSIAQNDLDAAVFANYQPRALAEWKFIPAPEPLVAGRGLEGLETAFGIVRDGVSARNVVVSLE
;
A
#
# COMPACT_ATOMS: atom_id res chain seq x y z
N MET A 1 -15.56 12.37 -0.34
CA MET A 1 -14.76 11.43 0.49
C MET A 1 -15.64 10.25 0.87
N VAL A 2 -15.10 9.03 0.95
CA VAL A 2 -15.87 7.78 1.18
C VAL A 2 -16.75 7.85 2.43
N LEU A 3 -16.26 8.44 3.53
CA LEU A 3 -17.01 8.63 4.78
C LEU A 3 -18.32 9.41 4.56
N GLU A 4 -18.28 10.49 3.78
CA GLU A 4 -19.45 11.32 3.48
C GLU A 4 -20.41 10.64 2.47
N ILE A 5 -19.90 9.74 1.64
CA ILE A 5 -20.77 8.93 0.78
C ILE A 5 -21.53 7.94 1.66
N VAL A 6 -20.85 7.26 2.59
CA VAL A 6 -21.46 6.28 3.51
C VAL A 6 -22.46 6.92 4.46
N SER A 7 -22.23 8.16 4.92
CA SER A 7 -23.17 8.89 5.79
C SER A 7 -24.58 9.02 5.18
N ARG A 8 -24.67 9.08 3.84
CA ARG A 8 -25.92 9.23 3.07
C ARG A 8 -26.55 7.89 2.67
N THR A 9 -25.94 6.76 3.02
CA THR A 9 -26.49 5.43 2.73
C THR A 9 -27.42 4.92 3.85
N ARG A 10 -28.21 3.90 3.55
CA ARG A 10 -29.03 3.17 4.53
C ARG A 10 -28.28 1.90 4.99
N GLY A 11 -28.47 1.50 6.24
CA GLY A 11 -27.86 0.30 6.82
C GLY A 11 -26.66 0.59 7.72
N ASN A 12 -25.79 -0.41 7.91
CA ASN A 12 -24.59 -0.28 8.73
C ASN A 12 -23.59 0.67 8.08
N LYS A 13 -23.21 1.73 8.80
CA LYS A 13 -22.31 2.77 8.31
C LYS A 13 -20.93 2.56 8.92
N PHE A 14 -20.11 1.75 8.26
CA PHE A 14 -18.73 1.48 8.69
C PHE A 14 -17.75 1.64 7.52
N VAL A 15 -16.60 2.26 7.77
CA VAL A 15 -15.52 2.42 6.78
C VAL A 15 -14.19 1.91 7.34
N ALA A 16 -13.57 0.96 6.64
CA ALA A 16 -12.18 0.57 6.88
C ALA A 16 -11.24 1.56 6.17
N LEU A 17 -10.30 2.14 6.92
CA LEU A 17 -9.36 3.12 6.41
C LEU A 17 -8.02 2.44 6.13
N GLY A 18 -7.44 2.70 4.95
CA GLY A 18 -6.10 2.23 4.57
C GLY A 18 -4.98 3.19 5.01
N PHE A 19 -5.33 4.39 5.48
CA PHE A 19 -4.42 5.40 6.01
C PHE A 19 -5.08 6.08 7.22
N PRO A 20 -4.30 6.68 8.13
CA PRO A 20 -4.85 7.52 9.19
C PRO A 20 -5.69 8.64 8.56
N TYR A 21 -6.91 8.83 9.09
CA TYR A 21 -7.78 9.94 8.70
C TYR A 21 -7.73 10.99 9.80
N ASP A 22 -7.38 12.22 9.43
CA ASP A 22 -7.17 13.36 10.33
C ASP A 22 -8.35 14.34 10.38
N GLY A 23 -9.40 14.10 9.58
CA GLY A 23 -10.61 14.91 9.58
C GLY A 23 -11.73 14.37 10.47
N GLU A 24 -12.89 15.04 10.43
CA GLU A 24 -14.06 14.66 11.20
C GLU A 24 -14.80 13.47 10.57
N ILE A 25 -15.15 12.50 11.41
CA ILE A 25 -16.01 11.38 11.01
C ILE A 25 -17.47 11.85 11.12
N PRO A 26 -18.27 11.75 10.04
CA PRO A 26 -19.68 12.15 10.09
C PRO A 26 -20.50 11.40 11.14
N ASP A 27 -21.47 12.08 11.73
CA ASP A 27 -22.35 11.49 12.75
C ASP A 27 -22.99 10.17 12.30
N GLY A 28 -22.91 9.18 13.17
CA GLY A 28 -23.45 7.85 12.92
C GLY A 28 -22.66 7.01 11.91
N VAL A 29 -21.46 7.43 11.50
CA VAL A 29 -20.50 6.62 10.75
C VAL A 29 -19.42 6.12 11.70
N GLU A 30 -19.15 4.82 11.67
CA GLU A 30 -17.99 4.23 12.35
C GLU A 30 -16.82 4.07 11.37
N SER A 31 -15.60 4.16 11.87
CA SER A 31 -14.42 3.84 11.07
C SER A 31 -13.30 3.23 11.91
N LYS A 32 -12.46 2.42 11.26
CA LYS A 32 -11.22 1.89 11.85
C LYS A 32 -10.10 1.93 10.83
N TYR A 33 -8.93 2.35 11.28
CA TYR A 33 -7.70 2.30 10.50
C TYR A 33 -7.04 0.93 10.60
N ILE A 34 -6.70 0.35 9.46
CA ILE A 34 -5.97 -0.91 9.36
C ILE A 34 -4.47 -0.60 9.34
N ILE A 35 -3.79 -0.99 10.42
CA ILE A 35 -2.34 -0.88 10.55
C ILE A 35 -1.69 -2.07 9.85
N GLY A 36 -1.37 -1.91 8.56
CA GLY A 36 -0.85 -3.01 7.73
C GLY A 36 0.48 -3.60 8.25
N ASN A 37 1.34 -2.79 8.86
CA ASN A 37 2.62 -3.24 9.41
C ASN A 37 2.49 -4.07 10.71
N SER A 38 1.29 -4.21 11.27
CA SER A 38 1.06 -5.16 12.38
C SER A 38 1.34 -6.61 11.99
N ILE A 39 1.37 -6.92 10.68
CA ILE A 39 1.77 -8.24 10.17
C ILE A 39 3.18 -8.64 10.62
N ALA A 40 4.09 -7.68 10.77
CA ALA A 40 5.47 -7.92 11.21
C ALA A 40 5.55 -8.36 12.68
N GLN A 41 4.44 -8.30 13.43
CA GLN A 41 4.38 -8.60 14.86
C GLN A 41 3.66 -9.93 15.14
N ASN A 42 3.36 -10.72 14.12
CA ASN A 42 2.70 -12.01 14.28
C ASN A 42 3.19 -13.05 13.27
N ASP A 43 2.67 -14.27 13.38
CA ASP A 43 3.13 -15.43 12.60
C ASP A 43 2.91 -15.28 11.07
N LEU A 44 2.12 -14.30 10.62
CA LEU A 44 1.93 -14.02 9.21
C LEU A 44 3.17 -13.42 8.54
N ASP A 45 4.06 -12.76 9.28
CA ASP A 45 5.29 -12.18 8.72
C ASP A 45 6.11 -13.24 7.98
N ALA A 46 6.53 -14.29 8.71
CA ALA A 46 7.30 -15.38 8.16
C ALA A 46 6.51 -16.17 7.10
N ALA A 47 5.20 -16.39 7.33
CA ALA A 47 4.35 -17.09 6.38
C ALA A 47 4.31 -16.39 5.01
N VAL A 48 4.21 -15.05 4.99
CA VAL A 48 4.11 -14.26 3.75
C VAL A 48 5.49 -13.98 3.16
N PHE A 49 6.37 -13.32 3.90
CA PHE A 49 7.59 -12.72 3.33
C PHE A 49 8.78 -13.68 3.27
N ALA A 50 8.84 -14.68 4.15
CA ALA A 50 9.92 -15.68 4.13
C ALA A 50 9.54 -16.97 3.38
N ASN A 51 8.33 -17.49 3.64
CA ASN A 51 7.94 -18.83 3.20
C ASN A 51 7.16 -18.84 1.88
N TYR A 52 6.28 -17.85 1.65
CA TYR A 52 5.45 -17.80 0.45
C TYR A 52 6.07 -16.97 -0.67
N GLN A 53 6.32 -15.67 -0.43
CA GLN A 53 6.66 -14.71 -1.48
C GLN A 53 7.93 -15.08 -2.26
N PRO A 54 9.07 -15.48 -1.64
CA PRO A 54 10.27 -15.83 -2.39
C PRO A 54 10.05 -17.01 -3.33
N ARG A 55 9.37 -18.05 -2.86
CA ARG A 55 9.01 -19.22 -3.67
C ARG A 55 8.04 -18.84 -4.79
N ALA A 56 7.01 -18.06 -4.49
CA ALA A 56 6.00 -17.65 -5.47
C ALA A 56 6.59 -16.78 -6.58
N LEU A 57 7.58 -15.93 -6.26
CA LEU A 57 8.35 -15.17 -7.25
C LEU A 57 9.20 -16.09 -8.13
N ALA A 58 9.95 -17.03 -7.53
CA ALA A 58 10.78 -17.98 -8.28
C ALA A 58 9.95 -18.89 -9.21
N GLU A 59 8.75 -19.26 -8.78
CA GLU A 59 7.80 -20.07 -9.55
C GLU A 59 6.90 -19.25 -10.49
N TRP A 60 7.08 -17.92 -10.58
CA TRP A 60 6.23 -17.02 -11.38
C TRP A 60 4.72 -17.07 -11.04
N LYS A 61 4.37 -17.51 -9.83
CA LYS A 61 2.99 -17.50 -9.31
C LYS A 61 2.60 -16.17 -8.69
N PHE A 62 3.58 -15.42 -8.20
CA PHE A 62 3.42 -14.03 -7.83
C PHE A 62 4.05 -13.18 -8.95
N ILE A 63 3.22 -12.53 -9.75
CA ILE A 63 3.66 -11.67 -10.85
C ILE A 63 3.60 -10.22 -10.37
N PRO A 64 4.75 -9.53 -10.21
CA PRO A 64 4.76 -8.11 -9.90
C PRO A 64 4.07 -7.35 -11.03
N ALA A 65 2.95 -6.69 -10.71
CA ALA A 65 2.19 -5.90 -11.66
C ALA A 65 1.62 -4.67 -10.93
N PRO A 66 1.48 -3.52 -11.61
CA PRO A 66 1.96 -3.23 -12.98
C PRO A 66 3.50 -3.24 -13.11
N GLU A 67 3.99 -3.15 -14.36
CA GLU A 67 5.43 -3.04 -14.63
C GLU A 67 6.06 -1.87 -13.84
N PRO A 68 7.27 -2.07 -13.27
CA PRO A 68 7.90 -1.05 -12.45
C PRO A 68 8.34 0.15 -13.28
N LEU A 69 8.39 1.31 -12.64
CA LEU A 69 9.00 2.52 -13.19
C LEU A 69 10.45 2.60 -12.71
N VAL A 70 11.40 2.34 -13.60
CA VAL A 70 12.83 2.48 -13.29
C VAL A 70 13.22 3.95 -13.35
N ALA A 71 13.51 4.55 -12.20
CA ALA A 71 13.78 5.97 -12.04
C ALA A 71 15.26 6.37 -12.19
N GLY A 72 16.16 5.38 -12.23
CA GLY A 72 17.60 5.62 -12.38
C GLY A 72 18.45 4.38 -12.19
N ARG A 73 19.77 4.56 -12.31
CA ARG A 73 20.80 3.57 -12.01
C ARG A 73 21.80 4.17 -11.03
N GLY A 74 22.30 3.36 -10.11
CA GLY A 74 23.17 3.82 -9.02
C GLY A 74 22.43 4.61 -7.93
N LEU A 75 23.12 4.92 -6.83
CA LEU A 75 22.52 5.63 -5.70
C LEU A 75 22.12 7.06 -6.05
N GLU A 76 22.72 7.64 -7.09
CA GLU A 76 22.40 8.96 -7.63
C GLU A 76 20.95 9.05 -8.12
N GLY A 77 20.33 7.92 -8.49
CA GLY A 77 18.93 7.87 -8.91
C GLY A 77 17.91 8.05 -7.78
N LEU A 78 18.34 8.04 -6.51
CA LEU A 78 17.42 8.12 -5.37
C LEU A 78 16.66 9.45 -5.31
N GLU A 79 17.33 10.58 -5.59
CA GLU A 79 16.68 11.90 -5.56
C GLU A 79 15.54 11.98 -6.58
N THR A 80 15.79 11.50 -7.80
CA THR A 80 14.77 11.40 -8.85
C THR A 80 13.63 10.47 -8.43
N ALA A 81 13.95 9.30 -7.86
CA ALA A 81 12.94 8.35 -7.39
C ALA A 81 12.03 8.95 -6.31
N PHE A 82 12.59 9.67 -5.33
CA PHE A 82 11.81 10.37 -4.31
C PHE A 82 10.93 11.48 -4.89
N GLY A 83 11.43 12.22 -5.88
CA GLY A 83 10.62 13.17 -6.65
C GLY A 83 9.38 12.52 -7.26
N ILE A 84 9.57 11.42 -7.98
CA ILE A 84 8.48 10.68 -8.63
C ILE A 84 7.44 10.16 -7.62
N VAL A 85 7.88 9.58 -6.50
CA VAL A 85 6.96 9.08 -5.47
C VAL A 85 6.13 10.21 -4.88
N ARG A 86 6.75 11.37 -4.63
CA ARG A 86 6.09 12.55 -4.07
C ARG A 86 5.06 13.17 -5.02
N ASP A 87 5.32 13.15 -6.32
CA ASP A 87 4.36 13.61 -7.33
C ASP A 87 3.18 12.64 -7.52
N GLY A 88 3.28 11.45 -6.94
CA GLY A 88 2.26 10.42 -6.96
C GLY A 88 2.48 9.41 -8.09
N VAL A 89 2.46 8.13 -7.73
CA VAL A 89 2.63 7.02 -8.65
C VAL A 89 1.42 6.10 -8.57
N SER A 90 0.71 5.94 -9.70
CA SER A 90 -0.47 5.08 -9.76
C SER A 90 -0.06 3.61 -9.75
N ALA A 91 -0.02 3.02 -8.56
CA ALA A 91 0.22 1.60 -8.27
C ALA A 91 1.53 0.97 -8.82
N ARG A 92 2.36 1.72 -9.56
CA ARG A 92 3.68 1.27 -10.03
C ARG A 92 4.71 1.38 -8.93
N ASN A 93 5.54 0.35 -8.79
CA ASN A 93 6.73 0.42 -7.96
C ASN A 93 7.78 1.30 -8.65
N VAL A 94 8.36 2.26 -7.92
CA VAL A 94 9.50 3.05 -8.39
C VAL A 94 10.78 2.34 -7.98
N VAL A 95 11.63 2.01 -8.96
CA VAL A 95 12.83 1.20 -8.76
C VAL A 95 14.06 1.99 -9.17
N VAL A 96 15.13 1.88 -8.38
CA VAL A 96 16.48 2.32 -8.75
C VAL A 96 17.31 1.05 -8.93
N SER A 97 17.88 0.86 -10.12
CA SER A 97 18.74 -0.30 -10.38
C SER A 97 20.15 -0.03 -9.86
N LEU A 98 20.81 -1.05 -9.28
CA LEU A 98 22.20 -0.96 -8.82
C LEU A 98 23.20 -1.53 -9.84
N GLU A 99 22.72 -1.98 -11.00
CA GLU A 99 23.54 -2.46 -12.13
C GLU A 99 24.41 -1.38 -12.75
#